data_AF-A0A7Y4U8B1-F1
#
_entry.id   AF-A0A7Y4U8B1-F1
#
_cell.length_a   1.000
_cell.length_b   1.000
_cell.length_c   1.000
_cell.angle_alpha   90.00
_cell.angle_beta   90.00
_cell.angle_gamma   90.00
#
_symmetry.space_group_name_H-M   'P 1'
#
loop_
_entity.id
_entity.type
_entity.pdbx_description
1 polymer ?
#
loop_
_entity_poly.entity_id
_entity_poly.type
_entity_poly.pdbx_seq_one_letter_code
_entity_poly.pdbx_strand_id
1 'polypeptide(L)'
;MLAILYVVALLYLGDSLSRRFYRFHSPSHRMATAFLVGLLLSSWVTYLGALSFAWTGQALLFGNLTFLAVILLVGRFLPPPVLLDLHGTAPTRPPGTDRYDWLCLGACLTLGGWLMLATLNFRAGAFEFGFRSWSDFGANLSLAQSFVLGNNFPSEHPFFSGVSLRYHFLFWFLAANLSYLGFNLVWGINLLSLLSLLALLIQLMTLAELLFASRVVARLTAVLFFFASSSLAYVPFLRKQASWLEALRTISQQKQFLETGYPYRGEDWGALTV
;
A
#
# COMPACT_ATOMS: atom_id res chain seq x y z
N MET A 1 18.45 -7.39 5.08
CA MET A 1 18.83 -6.12 5.78
C MET A 1 18.78 -4.91 4.85
N LEU A 2 19.24 -5.02 3.59
CA LEU A 2 19.19 -3.90 2.63
C LEU A 2 17.76 -3.45 2.26
N ALA A 3 16.81 -4.37 2.15
CA ALA A 3 15.41 -4.02 1.87
C ALA A 3 14.80 -3.07 2.92
N ILE A 4 15.10 -3.28 4.21
CA ILE A 4 14.65 -2.40 5.30
C ILE A 4 15.31 -1.02 5.16
N LEU A 5 16.61 -0.98 4.88
CA LEU A 5 17.33 0.29 4.66
C LEU A 5 16.75 1.06 3.47
N TYR A 6 16.36 0.37 2.40
CA TYR A 6 15.68 0.98 1.27
C TYR A 6 14.34 1.60 1.68
N VAL A 7 13.54 0.90 2.48
CA VAL A 7 12.27 1.43 3.00
C VAL A 7 12.49 2.62 3.95
N VAL A 8 13.54 2.62 4.76
CA VAL A 8 13.90 3.79 5.56
C VAL A 8 14.35 4.95 4.67
N ALA A 9 15.14 4.68 3.64
CA ALA A 9 15.62 5.69 2.71
C ALA A 9 14.50 6.33 1.88
N LEU A 10 13.51 5.55 1.42
CA LEU A 10 12.35 6.12 0.72
C LEU A 10 11.51 7.01 1.65
N LEU A 11 11.32 6.62 2.91
CA LEU A 11 10.63 7.46 3.89
C LEU A 11 11.39 8.76 4.14
N TYR A 12 12.71 8.68 4.26
CA TYR A 12 13.58 9.86 4.42
C TYR A 12 13.50 10.79 3.22
N LEU A 13 13.54 10.27 1.98
CA LEU A 13 13.40 11.05 0.76
C LEU A 13 12.06 11.78 0.74
N GLY A 14 10.98 11.03 0.96
CA GLY A 14 9.64 11.56 0.95
C GLY A 14 9.43 12.63 2.00
N ASP A 15 9.91 12.43 3.23
CA ASP A 15 9.80 13.40 4.32
C ASP A 15 10.64 14.67 4.06
N SER A 16 11.85 14.51 3.52
CA SER A 16 12.76 15.63 3.22
C SER A 16 12.20 16.55 2.14
N LEU A 17 11.52 16.00 1.13
CA LEU A 17 10.85 16.78 0.10
C LEU A 17 9.50 17.32 0.58
N SER A 18 8.70 16.50 1.26
CA SER A 18 7.33 16.88 1.65
C SER A 18 7.29 18.08 2.59
N ARG A 19 8.26 18.21 3.50
CA ARG A 19 8.37 19.34 4.45
C ARG A 19 8.49 20.72 3.81
N ARG A 20 8.72 20.79 2.50
CA ARG A 20 8.90 22.05 1.77
C ARG A 20 7.64 22.52 1.08
N PHE A 21 6.80 21.57 0.68
CA PHE A 21 5.61 21.82 -0.11
C PHE A 21 4.33 21.67 0.71
N TYR A 22 4.36 20.82 1.74
CA TYR A 22 3.18 20.47 2.52
C TYR A 22 3.26 21.00 3.95
N ARG A 23 2.09 21.39 4.45
CA ARG A 23 1.81 21.54 5.87
C ARG A 23 1.08 20.30 6.35
N PHE A 24 1.43 19.85 7.55
CA PHE A 24 0.87 18.61 8.07
C PHE A 24 -0.13 18.88 9.19
N HIS A 25 -1.33 18.33 9.06
CA HIS A 25 -2.36 18.35 10.10
C HIS A 25 -1.96 17.59 11.38
N SER A 26 -1.20 16.50 11.22
CA SER A 26 -0.77 15.64 12.33
C SER A 26 0.56 14.93 12.01
N PRO A 27 1.25 14.36 13.01
CA PRO A 27 2.43 13.53 12.78
C PRO A 27 2.15 12.30 11.92
N SER A 28 0.97 11.68 12.07
CA SER A 28 0.55 10.56 11.23
C SER A 28 0.36 11.00 9.78
N HIS A 29 -0.28 12.15 9.53
CA HIS A 29 -0.43 12.71 8.20
C HIS A 29 0.92 12.97 7.52
N ARG A 30 1.89 13.49 8.28
CA ARG A 30 3.27 13.66 7.79
C ARG A 30 3.89 12.32 7.39
N MET A 31 3.77 11.30 8.24
CA MET A 31 4.29 9.96 7.97
C MET A 31 3.68 9.34 6.71
N ALA A 32 2.35 9.44 6.55
CA ALA A 32 1.65 8.95 5.36
C ALA A 32 2.09 9.69 4.10
N THR A 33 2.20 11.01 4.17
CA THR A 33 2.66 11.83 3.03
C THR A 33 4.10 11.50 2.66
N ALA A 34 4.99 11.37 3.65
CA ALA A 34 6.37 10.95 3.44
C ALA A 34 6.45 9.57 2.78
N PHE A 35 5.64 8.60 3.22
CA PHE A 35 5.56 7.30 2.58
C PHE A 35 5.09 7.40 1.14
N LEU A 36 3.99 8.08 0.84
CA LEU A 36 3.43 8.14 -0.51
C LEU A 36 4.37 8.86 -1.50
N VAL A 37 4.95 10.00 -1.09
CA VAL A 37 5.92 10.74 -1.91
C VAL A 37 7.19 9.91 -2.08
N GLY A 38 7.69 9.31 -1.00
CA GLY A 38 8.85 8.43 -1.03
C GLY A 38 8.66 7.20 -1.92
N LEU A 39 7.50 6.56 -1.84
CA LEU A 39 7.11 5.39 -2.63
C LEU A 39 7.13 5.73 -4.12
N LEU A 40 6.48 6.81 -4.52
CA LEU A 40 6.42 7.26 -5.91
C LEU A 40 7.82 7.58 -6.45
N LEU A 41 8.57 8.41 -5.74
CA LEU A 41 9.89 8.87 -6.19
C LEU A 41 10.91 7.74 -6.22
N SER A 42 10.98 6.93 -5.15
CA SER A 42 11.91 5.79 -5.10
C SER A 42 11.61 4.76 -6.18
N SER A 43 10.34 4.47 -6.47
CA SER A 43 9.97 3.54 -7.55
C SER A 43 10.47 4.02 -8.90
N TRP A 44 10.25 5.30 -9.23
CA TRP A 44 10.68 5.86 -10.50
C TRP A 44 12.19 6.03 -10.61
N VAL A 45 12.85 6.54 -9.58
CA VAL A 45 14.32 6.72 -9.59
C VAL A 45 15.01 5.37 -9.76
N THR A 46 14.60 4.35 -9.00
CA THR A 46 15.19 3.02 -9.08
C THR A 46 14.87 2.36 -10.42
N TYR A 47 13.66 2.52 -10.96
CA TYR A 47 13.28 1.97 -12.26
C TYR A 47 14.06 2.63 -13.41
N LEU A 48 14.10 3.96 -13.46
CA LEU A 48 14.83 4.70 -14.50
C LEU A 48 16.34 4.47 -14.40
N GLY A 49 16.87 4.37 -13.18
CA GLY A 49 18.23 3.93 -12.94
C GLY A 49 18.48 2.54 -13.50
N ALA A 50 17.62 1.55 -13.19
CA ALA A 50 17.77 0.20 -13.73
C ALA A 50 17.67 0.17 -15.26
N LEU A 51 16.69 0.87 -15.84
CA LEU A 51 16.50 0.98 -17.28
C LEU A 51 17.72 1.59 -17.98
N SER A 52 18.33 2.61 -17.38
CA SER A 52 19.54 3.27 -17.89
C SER A 52 20.77 2.37 -17.87
N PHE A 53 20.73 1.21 -17.20
CA PHE A 53 21.82 0.24 -17.15
C PHE A 53 21.34 -1.17 -17.54
N ALA A 54 20.27 -1.26 -18.35
CA ALA A 54 19.65 -2.53 -18.74
C ALA A 54 20.65 -3.50 -19.40
N TRP A 55 21.59 -2.98 -20.19
CA TRP A 55 22.62 -3.75 -20.90
C TRP A 55 23.67 -4.41 -20.01
N THR A 56 23.72 -4.08 -18.71
CA THR A 56 24.76 -4.58 -17.80
C THR A 56 24.49 -5.98 -17.26
N GLY A 57 23.27 -6.50 -17.44
CA GLY A 57 22.81 -7.74 -16.78
C GLY A 57 22.59 -7.60 -15.26
N GLN A 58 22.88 -6.42 -14.68
CA GLN A 58 22.71 -6.11 -13.26
C GLN A 58 21.90 -4.83 -13.05
N ALA A 59 20.85 -4.63 -13.86
CA ALA A 59 20.07 -3.39 -13.88
C ALA A 59 19.56 -2.98 -12.49
N LEU A 60 19.06 -3.92 -11.69
CA LEU A 60 18.59 -3.65 -10.32
C LEU A 60 19.69 -3.13 -9.40
N LEU A 61 20.93 -3.61 -9.53
CA LEU A 61 22.06 -3.07 -8.74
C LEU A 61 22.24 -1.58 -9.03
N PHE A 62 22.33 -1.22 -10.31
CA PHE A 62 22.51 0.17 -10.73
C PHE A 62 21.29 1.04 -10.41
N GLY A 63 20.07 0.50 -10.48
CA GLY A 63 18.86 1.18 -9.99
C GLY A 63 18.96 1.55 -8.52
N ASN A 64 19.39 0.60 -7.67
CA ASN A 64 19.57 0.86 -6.24
C ASN A 64 20.72 1.82 -5.93
N LEU A 65 21.84 1.74 -6.67
CA LEU A 65 22.95 2.70 -6.54
C LEU A 65 22.53 4.11 -6.98
N THR A 66 21.72 4.22 -8.04
CA THR A 66 21.16 5.49 -8.49
C THR A 66 20.27 6.10 -7.41
N PHE A 67 19.40 5.28 -6.80
CA PHE A 67 18.57 5.72 -5.70
C PHE A 67 19.40 6.15 -4.48
N LEU A 68 20.43 5.39 -4.11
CA LEU A 68 21.35 5.75 -3.04
C LEU A 68 22.05 7.10 -3.32
N ALA A 69 22.51 7.32 -4.55
CA ALA A 69 23.11 8.59 -4.96
C ALA A 69 22.12 9.75 -4.81
N VAL A 70 20.86 9.58 -5.21
CA VAL A 70 19.81 10.59 -5.01
C VAL A 70 19.60 10.88 -3.53
N ILE A 71 19.57 9.87 -2.66
CA ILE A 71 19.44 10.06 -1.21
C ILE A 71 20.61 10.87 -0.64
N LEU A 72 21.83 10.56 -1.05
CA LEU A 72 23.03 11.27 -0.60
C LEU A 72 23.06 12.73 -1.09
N LEU A 73 22.70 12.97 -2.35
CA LEU A 73 22.55 14.31 -2.91
C LEU A 73 21.46 15.09 -2.16
N VAL A 74 20.34 14.44 -1.88
CA VAL A 74 19.24 15.03 -1.12
C VAL A 74 19.74 15.41 0.27
N GLY A 75 20.36 14.51 1.02
CA GLY A 75 20.88 14.82 2.36
C GLY A 75 21.98 15.88 2.38
N ARG A 76 22.78 16.00 1.32
CA ARG A 76 23.89 16.97 1.24
C ARG A 76 23.46 18.37 0.80
N PHE A 77 22.54 18.45 -0.15
CA PHE A 77 22.20 19.69 -0.86
C PHE A 77 20.83 20.23 -0.53
N LEU A 78 19.95 19.46 0.13
CA LEU A 78 18.71 20.03 0.64
C LEU A 78 19.01 20.89 1.87
N PRO A 79 18.85 22.23 1.80
CA PRO A 79 18.88 23.05 3.00
C PRO A 79 17.80 22.59 3.99
N PRO A 80 18.04 22.80 5.30
CA PRO A 80 17.05 22.50 6.32
C PRO A 80 15.73 23.18 5.96
N PRO A 81 14.58 22.55 6.26
CA PRO A 81 13.29 23.14 5.97
C PRO A 81 13.24 24.53 6.61
N VAL A 82 13.07 25.57 5.79
CA VAL A 82 12.75 26.89 6.31
C VAL A 82 11.41 26.70 7.02
N LEU A 83 11.40 26.89 8.34
CA LEU A 83 10.17 26.97 9.10
C LEU A 83 9.45 28.20 8.55
N LEU A 84 8.57 28.01 7.56
CA LEU A 84 7.70 29.06 7.08
C LEU A 84 6.76 29.36 8.24
N ASP A 85 7.17 30.33 9.05
CA ASP A 85 6.43 30.81 10.20
C ASP A 85 5.28 31.70 9.70
N LEU A 86 4.32 31.04 9.04
CA LEU A 86 3.08 31.64 8.59
C LEU A 86 2.06 31.44 9.71
N HIS A 87 2.23 32.28 10.74
CA HIS A 87 1.51 32.40 12.02
C HIS A 87 -0.04 32.51 11.95
N GLY A 88 -0.73 31.85 11.01
CA GLY A 88 -2.19 32.04 10.89
C GLY A 88 -3.07 31.00 10.22
N THR A 89 -2.55 29.93 9.59
CA THR A 89 -3.44 29.04 8.77
C THR A 89 -3.04 27.57 8.72
N ALA A 90 -2.42 27.01 9.77
CA ALA A 90 -2.45 25.55 9.91
C ALA A 90 -3.86 25.17 10.42
N PRO A 91 -4.61 24.28 9.73
CA PRO A 91 -5.91 23.85 10.22
C PRO A 91 -5.76 23.32 11.65
N THR A 92 -6.46 23.93 12.59
CA THR A 92 -6.40 23.56 14.00
C THR A 92 -7.00 22.18 14.15
N ARG A 93 -6.15 21.20 14.42
CA ARG A 93 -6.59 19.83 14.67
C ARG A 93 -7.53 19.80 15.86
N PRO A 94 -8.66 19.05 15.81
CA PRO A 94 -9.58 18.98 16.93
C PRO A 94 -8.87 18.49 18.21
N PRO A 95 -9.22 19.03 19.39
CA PRO A 95 -8.57 18.66 20.64
C PRO A 95 -8.78 17.17 20.95
N GLY A 96 -7.80 16.55 21.60
CA GLY A 96 -7.87 15.14 22.00
C GLY A 96 -6.54 14.41 21.88
N THR A 97 -6.55 13.15 22.31
CA THR A 97 -5.35 12.32 22.42
C THR A 97 -5.17 11.42 21.20
N ASP A 98 -3.96 11.42 20.63
CA ASP A 98 -3.61 10.60 19.45
C ASP A 98 -3.61 9.09 19.70
N ARG A 99 -3.57 8.68 20.97
CA ARG A 99 -3.53 7.26 21.39
C ARG A 99 -4.67 6.45 20.78
N TYR A 100 -5.88 6.99 20.75
CA TYR A 100 -7.04 6.28 20.20
C TYR A 100 -7.00 6.22 18.67
N ASP A 101 -6.37 7.20 18.02
CA ASP A 101 -6.19 7.20 16.57
C ASP A 101 -5.22 6.07 16.18
N TRP A 102 -4.10 5.97 16.90
CA TRP A 102 -3.13 4.87 16.72
C TRP A 102 -3.68 3.51 17.11
N LEU A 103 -4.51 3.41 18.16
CA LEU A 103 -5.19 2.16 18.53
C LEU A 103 -6.12 1.69 17.40
N CYS A 104 -6.90 2.62 16.83
CA CYS A 104 -7.80 2.34 15.71
C CYS A 104 -7.00 1.86 14.48
N LEU A 105 -5.95 2.60 14.09
CA LEU A 105 -5.08 2.22 12.98
C LEU A 105 -4.41 0.87 13.23
N GLY A 106 -3.89 0.64 14.44
CA GLY A 106 -3.25 -0.62 14.81
C GLY A 106 -4.18 -1.81 14.72
N ALA A 107 -5.45 -1.66 15.15
CA ALA A 107 -6.46 -2.71 15.00
C ALA A 107 -6.74 -3.03 13.53
N CYS A 108 -6.96 -2.00 12.69
CA CYS A 108 -7.17 -2.17 11.25
C CYS A 108 -5.96 -2.82 10.56
N LEU A 109 -4.74 -2.42 10.92
CA LEU A 109 -3.51 -2.98 10.35
C LEU A 109 -3.25 -4.41 10.80
N THR A 110 -3.55 -4.75 12.05
CA THR A 110 -3.38 -6.13 12.54
C THR A 110 -4.29 -7.06 11.75
N LEU A 111 -5.56 -6.68 11.58
CA LEU A 111 -6.51 -7.47 10.81
C LEU A 111 -6.16 -7.47 9.32
N GLY A 112 -5.81 -6.32 8.74
CA GLY A 112 -5.40 -6.19 7.34
C GLY A 112 -4.14 -7.01 7.02
N GLY A 113 -3.15 -6.97 7.89
CA GLY A 113 -1.93 -7.78 7.77
C GLY A 113 -2.21 -9.28 7.86
N TRP A 114 -3.08 -9.69 8.78
CA TRP A 114 -3.54 -11.09 8.84
C TRP A 114 -4.25 -11.52 7.55
N LEU A 115 -5.17 -10.69 7.02
CA LEU A 115 -5.85 -10.97 5.75
C LEU A 115 -4.87 -11.06 4.57
N MET A 116 -3.89 -10.16 4.49
CA MET A 116 -2.86 -10.18 3.46
C MET A 116 -2.02 -11.45 3.50
N LEU A 117 -1.57 -11.87 4.69
CA LEU A 117 -0.79 -13.10 4.87
C LEU A 117 -1.62 -14.38 4.66
N ALA A 118 -2.91 -14.34 4.97
CA ALA A 118 -3.84 -15.43 4.66
C ALA A 118 -4.12 -15.53 3.15
N THR A 119 -4.04 -14.39 2.44
CA THR A 119 -4.34 -14.30 1.00
C THR A 119 -3.13 -14.61 0.12
N LEU A 120 -1.93 -14.22 0.53
CA LEU A 120 -0.68 -14.48 -0.17
C LEU A 120 0.40 -14.86 0.85
N ASN A 121 0.91 -16.08 0.72
CA ASN A 121 1.95 -16.65 1.55
C ASN A 121 3.03 -17.36 0.73
N PHE A 122 4.15 -17.67 1.36
CA PHE A 122 5.22 -18.47 0.77
C PHE A 122 5.60 -19.59 1.74
N ARG A 123 5.36 -20.84 1.33
CA ARG A 123 5.68 -22.02 2.14
C ARG A 123 6.37 -23.08 1.29
N ALA A 124 7.41 -23.69 1.85
CA ALA A 124 8.15 -24.80 1.22
C ALA A 124 8.60 -24.55 -0.23
N GLY A 125 8.95 -23.30 -0.57
CA GLY A 125 9.40 -22.94 -1.92
C GLY A 125 8.29 -22.62 -2.92
N ALA A 126 7.02 -22.70 -2.52
CA ALA A 126 5.86 -22.41 -3.35
C ALA A 126 5.09 -21.17 -2.87
N PHE A 127 4.52 -20.44 -3.83
CA PHE A 127 3.54 -19.40 -3.54
C PHE A 127 2.20 -20.06 -3.22
N GLU A 128 1.63 -19.69 -2.07
CA GLU A 128 0.27 -20.05 -1.70
C GLU A 128 -0.57 -18.77 -1.81
N PHE A 129 -1.67 -18.82 -2.56
CA PHE A 129 -2.59 -17.70 -2.62
C PHE A 129 -4.04 -18.17 -2.66
N GLY A 130 -4.95 -17.30 -2.21
CA GLY A 130 -6.38 -17.58 -2.21
C GLY A 130 -6.89 -17.90 -3.62
N PHE A 131 -7.68 -18.97 -3.75
CA PHE A 131 -8.19 -19.46 -5.04
C PHE A 131 -8.87 -18.37 -5.88
N ARG A 132 -9.63 -17.46 -5.24
CA ARG A 132 -10.34 -16.37 -5.94
C ARG A 132 -9.42 -15.29 -6.51
N SER A 133 -8.15 -15.27 -6.11
CA SER A 133 -7.15 -14.30 -6.56
C SER A 133 -6.07 -14.96 -7.42
N TRP A 134 -6.31 -16.19 -7.90
CA TRP A 134 -5.30 -16.96 -8.64
C TRP A 134 -4.88 -16.29 -9.94
N SER A 135 -5.83 -15.72 -10.69
CA SER A 135 -5.55 -15.05 -11.97
C SER A 135 -4.72 -13.79 -11.75
N ASP A 136 -5.07 -13.02 -10.72
CA ASP A 136 -4.42 -11.76 -10.38
C ASP A 136 -3.02 -12.01 -9.87
N PHE A 137 -2.84 -12.89 -8.88
CA PHE A 137 -1.51 -13.23 -8.38
C PHE A 137 -0.69 -13.98 -9.43
N GLY A 138 -1.30 -14.87 -10.22
CA GLY A 138 -0.60 -15.57 -11.30
C GLY A 138 0.06 -14.61 -12.27
N ALA A 139 -0.67 -13.60 -12.77
CA ALA A 139 -0.11 -12.62 -13.69
C ALA A 139 0.92 -11.70 -13.03
N ASN A 140 0.62 -11.19 -11.83
CA ASN A 140 1.42 -10.17 -11.18
C ASN A 140 2.69 -10.71 -10.50
N LEU A 141 2.64 -11.93 -9.95
CA LEU A 141 3.84 -12.58 -9.41
C LEU A 141 4.81 -12.93 -10.53
N SER A 142 4.33 -13.41 -11.68
CA SER A 142 5.17 -13.61 -12.87
C SER A 142 5.83 -12.30 -13.32
N LEU A 143 5.08 -11.20 -13.31
CA LEU A 143 5.63 -9.87 -13.61
C LEU A 143 6.72 -9.46 -12.61
N ALA A 144 6.48 -9.57 -11.30
CA ALA A 144 7.48 -9.24 -10.30
C ALA A 144 8.74 -10.13 -10.43
N GLN A 145 8.57 -11.43 -10.65
CA GLN A 145 9.66 -12.37 -10.89
C GLN A 145 10.46 -12.04 -12.16
N SER A 146 9.81 -11.51 -13.21
CA SER A 146 10.51 -11.08 -14.42
C SER A 146 11.55 -9.98 -14.15
N PHE A 147 11.30 -9.10 -13.18
CA PHE A 147 12.29 -8.09 -12.80
C PHE A 147 13.43 -8.69 -11.98
N VAL A 148 13.13 -9.54 -11.00
CA VAL A 148 14.14 -10.12 -10.09
C VAL A 148 15.04 -11.13 -10.79
N LEU A 149 14.44 -12.08 -11.51
CA LEU A 149 15.14 -13.21 -12.11
C LEU A 149 15.41 -12.98 -13.60
N GLY A 150 14.52 -12.27 -14.29
CA GLY A 150 14.57 -12.11 -15.74
C GLY A 150 15.30 -10.86 -16.24
N ASN A 151 15.74 -9.95 -15.35
CA ASN A 151 16.33 -8.66 -15.71
C ASN A 151 15.48 -7.92 -16.78
N ASN A 152 14.15 -7.88 -16.58
CA ASN A 152 13.17 -7.37 -17.54
C ASN A 152 13.23 -5.84 -17.73
N PHE A 153 14.27 -5.37 -18.41
CA PHE A 153 14.54 -3.98 -18.77
C PHE A 153 15.00 -3.92 -20.24
N PRO A 154 14.31 -3.18 -21.13
CA PRO A 154 13.04 -2.49 -20.94
C PRO A 154 11.91 -3.45 -20.54
N SER A 155 10.90 -2.96 -19.82
CA SER A 155 9.86 -3.81 -19.25
C SER A 155 8.90 -4.34 -20.30
N GLU A 156 8.91 -5.65 -20.51
CA GLU A 156 8.02 -6.39 -21.40
C GLU A 156 7.01 -7.24 -20.63
N HIS A 157 5.95 -7.66 -21.31
CA HIS A 157 4.94 -8.53 -20.74
C HIS A 157 5.48 -9.96 -20.56
N PRO A 158 5.38 -10.56 -19.36
CA PRO A 158 6.00 -11.87 -19.08
C PRO A 158 5.41 -13.02 -19.91
N PHE A 159 4.18 -12.86 -20.42
CA PHE A 159 3.51 -13.89 -21.24
C PHE A 159 3.54 -13.61 -22.75
N PHE A 160 3.91 -12.40 -23.17
CA PHE A 160 3.89 -12.00 -24.59
C PHE A 160 5.21 -11.34 -24.96
N SER A 161 6.08 -12.10 -25.62
CA SER A 161 7.41 -11.64 -26.03
C SER A 161 7.34 -10.45 -26.99
N GLY A 162 8.21 -9.45 -26.80
CA GLY A 162 8.29 -8.26 -27.64
C GLY A 162 7.14 -7.26 -27.43
N VAL A 163 6.24 -7.52 -26.47
CA VAL A 163 5.15 -6.60 -26.14
C VAL A 163 5.53 -5.77 -24.92
N SER A 164 5.62 -4.46 -25.12
CA SER A 164 5.85 -3.49 -24.05
C SER A 164 4.78 -3.59 -22.95
N LEU A 165 5.19 -3.53 -21.68
CA LEU A 165 4.27 -3.53 -20.57
C LEU A 165 3.54 -2.18 -20.45
N ARG A 166 2.22 -2.18 -20.62
CA ARG A 166 1.37 -0.97 -20.53
C ARG A 166 0.59 -0.84 -19.23
N TYR A 167 0.47 -1.92 -18.47
CA TYR A 167 -0.27 -1.94 -17.21
C TYR A 167 0.56 -1.34 -16.06
N HIS A 168 -0.08 -0.92 -14.98
CA HIS A 168 0.60 -0.29 -13.84
C HIS A 168 1.52 -1.28 -13.11
N PHE A 169 2.82 -1.21 -13.40
CA PHE A 169 3.79 -2.22 -12.96
C PHE A 169 4.69 -1.76 -11.81
N LEU A 170 4.74 -0.47 -11.50
CA LEU A 170 5.72 0.08 -10.54
C LEU A 170 5.62 -0.52 -9.14
N PHE A 171 4.41 -0.86 -8.68
CA PHE A 171 4.22 -1.55 -7.42
C PHE A 171 4.92 -2.92 -7.40
N TRP A 172 4.71 -3.71 -8.45
CA TRP A 172 5.31 -5.04 -8.61
C TRP A 172 6.81 -4.97 -8.84
N PHE A 173 7.28 -3.98 -9.60
CA PHE A 173 8.69 -3.66 -9.74
C PHE A 173 9.32 -3.32 -8.39
N LEU A 174 8.68 -2.49 -7.56
CA LEU A 174 9.23 -2.13 -6.27
C LEU A 174 9.27 -3.33 -5.32
N ALA A 175 8.22 -4.16 -5.31
CA ALA A 175 8.21 -5.41 -4.55
C ALA A 175 9.32 -6.37 -5.00
N ALA A 176 9.54 -6.48 -6.31
CA ALA A 176 10.67 -7.19 -6.90
C ALA A 176 12.02 -6.61 -6.45
N ASN A 177 12.16 -5.28 -6.45
CA ASN A 177 13.38 -4.63 -5.96
C ASN A 177 13.65 -4.90 -4.48
N LEU A 178 12.62 -4.88 -3.62
CA LEU A 178 12.77 -5.27 -2.22
C LEU A 178 13.18 -6.75 -2.09
N SER A 179 12.69 -7.61 -2.99
CA SER A 179 13.11 -9.01 -3.01
C SER A 179 14.58 -9.17 -3.41
N TYR A 180 15.03 -8.44 -4.42
CA TYR A 180 16.44 -8.35 -4.81
C TYR A 180 17.34 -7.88 -3.66
N LEU A 181 16.85 -6.97 -2.81
CA LEU A 181 17.55 -6.49 -1.61
C LEU A 181 17.44 -7.41 -0.38
N GLY A 182 16.91 -8.62 -0.55
CA GLY A 182 16.94 -9.70 0.43
C GLY A 182 15.64 -9.97 1.18
N PHE A 183 14.50 -9.44 0.72
CA PHE A 183 13.19 -9.95 1.17
C PHE A 183 12.73 -11.16 0.33
N ASN A 184 11.85 -11.98 0.91
CA ASN A 184 10.99 -12.81 0.09
C ASN A 184 10.01 -11.89 -0.65
N LEU A 185 9.68 -12.21 -1.91
CA LEU A 185 8.73 -11.43 -2.70
C LEU A 185 7.38 -11.22 -1.99
N VAL A 186 6.85 -12.23 -1.29
CA VAL A 186 5.61 -12.11 -0.50
C VAL A 186 5.74 -11.08 0.61
N TRP A 187 6.88 -11.06 1.32
CA TRP A 187 7.14 -10.04 2.35
C TRP A 187 7.24 -8.65 1.74
N GLY A 188 7.88 -8.51 0.57
CA GLY A 188 7.94 -7.25 -0.17
C GLY A 188 6.55 -6.73 -0.54
N ILE A 189 5.71 -7.59 -1.13
CA ILE A 189 4.33 -7.27 -1.51
C ILE A 189 3.51 -6.90 -0.27
N ASN A 190 3.46 -7.76 0.75
CA ASN A 190 2.61 -7.54 1.92
C ASN A 190 3.07 -6.34 2.75
N LEU A 191 4.37 -6.06 2.85
CA LEU A 191 4.86 -4.86 3.52
C LEU A 191 4.42 -3.60 2.79
N LEU A 192 4.62 -3.53 1.47
CA LEU A 192 4.22 -2.36 0.67
C LEU A 192 2.70 -2.16 0.71
N SER A 193 1.93 -3.25 0.63
CA SER A 193 0.47 -3.21 0.77
C SER A 193 0.03 -2.71 2.14
N LEU A 194 0.65 -3.19 3.22
CA LEU A 194 0.31 -2.79 4.58
C LEU A 194 0.64 -1.33 4.87
N LEU A 195 1.80 -0.85 4.40
CA LEU A 195 2.18 0.56 4.50
C LEU A 195 1.27 1.46 3.65
N SER A 196 0.87 1.00 2.46
CA SER A 196 -0.08 1.71 1.61
C SER A 196 -1.47 1.79 2.23
N LEU A 197 -1.94 0.70 2.85
CA LEU A 197 -3.19 0.69 3.63
C LEU A 197 -3.10 1.66 4.81
N LEU A 198 -2.01 1.66 5.57
CA LEU A 198 -1.80 2.62 6.65
C LEU A 198 -1.87 4.06 6.15
N ALA A 199 -1.17 4.37 5.06
CA ALA A 199 -1.17 5.71 4.47
C ALA A 199 -2.59 6.12 4.02
N LEU A 200 -3.32 5.21 3.37
CA LEU A 200 -4.70 5.44 2.94
C LEU A 200 -5.63 5.74 4.14
N LEU A 201 -5.57 4.92 5.19
CA LEU A 201 -6.39 5.12 6.39
C LEU A 201 -6.07 6.46 7.07
N ILE A 202 -4.79 6.83 7.17
CA ILE A 202 -4.38 8.12 7.70
C ILE A 202 -4.92 9.28 6.86
N GLN A 203 -4.86 9.18 5.53
CA GLN A 203 -5.38 10.23 4.64
C GLN A 203 -6.91 10.37 4.78
N LEU A 204 -7.64 9.26 4.86
CA LEU A 204 -9.09 9.28 5.11
C LEU A 204 -9.44 9.88 6.48
N MET A 205 -8.71 9.50 7.53
CA MET A 205 -8.88 10.10 8.85
C MET A 205 -8.59 11.60 8.82
N THR A 206 -7.51 12.02 8.16
CA THR A 206 -7.14 13.44 8.04
C THR A 206 -8.22 14.22 7.30
N LEU A 207 -8.72 13.69 6.18
CA LEU A 207 -9.81 14.30 5.42
C LEU A 207 -11.08 14.44 6.28
N ALA A 208 -11.45 13.40 7.02
CA ALA A 208 -12.61 13.44 7.91
C ALA A 208 -12.43 14.42 9.09
N GLU A 209 -11.24 14.51 9.68
CA GLU A 209 -10.94 15.53 10.71
C GLU A 209 -11.10 16.94 10.14
N LEU A 210 -10.65 17.18 8.91
CA LEU A 210 -10.76 18.49 8.24
C LEU A 210 -12.20 18.85 7.87
N LEU A 211 -13.00 17.89 7.41
CA LEU A 211 -14.39 18.12 6.99
C LEU A 211 -15.36 18.28 8.16
N PHE A 212 -15.17 17.51 9.23
CA PHE A 212 -16.14 17.40 10.33
C PHE A 212 -15.64 17.95 11.67
N ALA A 213 -14.41 18.45 11.72
CA ALA A 213 -13.76 18.91 12.95
C ALA A 213 -13.85 17.89 14.11
N SER A 214 -13.86 16.59 13.80
CA SER A 214 -14.10 15.53 14.78
C SER A 214 -13.20 14.31 14.57
N ARG A 215 -12.43 13.96 15.62
CA ARG A 215 -11.60 12.76 15.64
C ARG A 215 -12.41 11.47 15.72
N VAL A 216 -13.61 11.53 16.30
CA VAL A 216 -14.51 10.37 16.36
C VAL A 216 -14.98 10.01 14.95
N VAL A 217 -15.41 11.02 14.17
CA VAL A 217 -15.82 10.82 12.77
C VAL A 217 -14.65 10.30 11.94
N ALA A 218 -13.43 10.77 12.19
CA ALA A 218 -12.24 10.27 11.52
C ALA A 218 -11.97 8.78 11.77
N ARG A 219 -12.01 8.33 13.04
CA ARG A 219 -11.87 6.91 13.38
C ARG A 219 -13.00 6.06 12.79
N LEU A 220 -14.24 6.55 12.86
CA LEU A 220 -15.37 5.88 12.21
C LEU A 220 -15.17 5.76 10.71
N THR A 221 -14.60 6.78 10.05
CA THR A 221 -14.27 6.74 8.61
C THR A 221 -13.27 5.63 8.31
N ALA A 222 -12.20 5.48 9.11
CA ALA A 222 -11.23 4.41 8.93
C ALA A 222 -11.85 3.01 9.14
N VAL A 223 -12.67 2.83 10.18
CA VAL A 223 -13.36 1.57 10.48
C VAL A 223 -14.35 1.23 9.38
N LEU A 224 -15.18 2.20 8.97
CA LEU A 224 -16.13 2.00 7.89
C LEU A 224 -15.40 1.69 6.58
N PHE A 225 -14.36 2.42 6.20
CA PHE A 225 -13.62 2.09 4.99
C PHE A 225 -13.03 0.66 5.01
N PHE A 226 -12.52 0.22 6.17
CA PHE A 226 -11.90 -1.09 6.29
C PHE A 226 -12.92 -2.24 6.28
N PHE A 227 -14.06 -2.10 6.98
CA PHE A 227 -15.04 -3.17 7.16
C PHE A 227 -16.25 -3.05 6.23
N ALA A 228 -16.64 -1.84 5.87
CA ALA A 228 -17.78 -1.56 5.01
C ALA A 228 -17.27 -1.59 3.55
N SER A 229 -17.40 -2.76 2.93
CA SER A 229 -17.18 -2.90 1.48
C SER A 229 -18.00 -1.85 0.71
N SER A 230 -17.43 -1.30 -0.36
CA SER A 230 -18.12 -0.40 -1.28
C SER A 230 -19.39 -1.00 -1.89
N SER A 231 -19.52 -2.34 -1.87
CA SER A 231 -20.72 -3.08 -2.24
C SER A 231 -21.90 -2.91 -1.29
N LEU A 232 -21.72 -2.25 -0.14
CA LEU A 232 -22.75 -2.10 0.91
C LEU A 232 -23.34 -3.43 1.39
N ALA A 233 -22.64 -4.55 1.19
CA ALA A 233 -23.12 -5.91 1.50
C ALA A 233 -23.47 -6.10 2.99
N TYR A 234 -22.87 -5.30 3.87
CA TYR A 234 -23.19 -5.28 5.30
C TYR A 234 -24.63 -4.78 5.57
N VAL A 235 -25.22 -3.96 4.70
CA VAL A 235 -26.57 -3.42 4.90
C VAL A 235 -27.64 -4.51 4.80
N PRO A 236 -27.78 -5.27 3.69
CA PRO A 236 -28.74 -6.37 3.63
C PRO A 236 -28.39 -7.47 4.62
N PHE A 237 -27.09 -7.70 4.90
CA PHE A 237 -26.67 -8.66 5.91
C PHE A 237 -27.20 -8.32 7.30
N LEU A 238 -26.95 -7.10 7.80
CA LEU A 238 -27.36 -6.66 9.13
C LEU A 238 -28.89 -6.56 9.26
N ARG A 239 -29.60 -6.18 8.18
CA ARG A 239 -31.07 -6.17 8.16
C ARG A 239 -31.69 -7.56 8.36
N LYS A 240 -30.98 -8.63 7.99
CA LYS A 240 -31.45 -10.02 8.15
C LYS A 240 -31.21 -10.61 9.54
N GLN A 241 -30.39 -9.97 10.39
CA GLN A 241 -30.05 -10.51 11.71
C GLN A 241 -31.06 -10.07 12.76
N ALA A 242 -31.50 -10.95 13.67
CA ALA A 242 -32.40 -10.57 14.74
C ALA A 242 -31.67 -9.90 15.92
N SER A 243 -30.35 -10.13 16.07
CA SER A 243 -29.54 -9.52 17.11
C SER A 243 -28.05 -9.43 16.74
N TRP A 244 -27.29 -8.62 17.49
CA TRP A 244 -25.83 -8.50 17.33
C TRP A 244 -25.07 -9.83 17.61
N LEU A 245 -25.53 -10.60 18.60
CA LEU A 245 -24.95 -11.91 18.92
C LEU A 245 -25.14 -12.90 17.77
N GLU A 246 -26.33 -12.87 17.16
CA GLU A 246 -26.62 -13.69 15.98
C GLU A 246 -25.79 -13.25 14.78
N ALA A 247 -25.63 -11.94 14.56
CA ALA A 247 -24.76 -11.42 13.51
C ALA A 247 -23.31 -11.95 13.64
N LEU A 248 -22.75 -11.92 14.84
CA LEU A 248 -21.41 -12.46 15.11
C LEU A 248 -21.33 -13.97 14.87
N ARG A 249 -22.37 -14.71 15.29
CA ARG A 249 -22.45 -16.16 15.05
C ARG A 249 -22.51 -16.46 13.55
N THR A 250 -23.36 -15.75 12.81
CA THR A 250 -23.47 -15.89 11.35
C THR A 250 -22.14 -15.56 10.66
N ILE A 251 -21.45 -14.48 11.05
CA ILE A 251 -20.12 -14.14 10.51
C ILE A 251 -19.11 -15.26 10.72
N SER A 252 -19.05 -15.85 11.93
CA SER A 252 -18.10 -16.92 12.24
C SER A 252 -18.37 -18.24 11.49
N GLN A 253 -19.61 -18.46 11.05
CA GLN A 253 -20.01 -19.64 10.28
C GLN A 253 -20.03 -19.37 8.77
N GLN A 254 -19.81 -18.12 8.35
CA GLN A 254 -19.95 -17.72 6.97
C GLN A 254 -18.81 -18.28 6.11
N LYS A 255 -19.18 -19.05 5.08
CA LYS A 255 -18.24 -19.67 4.13
C LYS A 255 -18.25 -19.02 2.75
N GLN A 256 -19.26 -18.19 2.47
CA GLN A 256 -19.46 -17.52 1.19
C GLN A 256 -19.41 -16.00 1.36
N PHE A 257 -19.08 -15.29 0.28
CA PHE A 257 -19.13 -13.83 0.28
C PHE A 257 -20.55 -13.33 0.50
N LEU A 258 -20.68 -12.18 1.15
CA LEU A 258 -21.97 -11.51 1.30
C LEU A 258 -22.41 -10.95 -0.05
N GLU A 259 -23.69 -11.12 -0.38
CA GLU A 259 -24.31 -10.52 -1.56
C GLU A 259 -24.18 -8.99 -1.49
N THR A 260 -23.94 -8.38 -2.65
CA THR A 260 -23.93 -6.92 -2.81
C THR A 260 -25.26 -6.30 -2.37
N GLY A 261 -25.19 -5.11 -1.78
CA GLY A 261 -26.35 -4.29 -1.47
C GLY A 261 -26.94 -3.57 -2.68
N TYR A 262 -26.28 -3.65 -3.84
CA TYR A 262 -26.75 -3.04 -5.09
C TYR A 262 -27.70 -3.95 -5.88
N PRO A 263 -28.58 -3.38 -6.74
CA PRO A 263 -29.48 -4.15 -7.58
C PRO A 263 -28.76 -4.95 -8.68
N TYR A 264 -27.53 -4.58 -9.05
CA TYR A 264 -26.71 -5.29 -10.03
C TYR A 264 -25.75 -6.27 -9.34
N ARG A 265 -25.74 -7.53 -9.79
CA ARG A 265 -24.89 -8.60 -9.27
C ARG A 265 -23.64 -8.78 -10.13
N GLY A 266 -22.66 -7.93 -9.90
CA GLY A 266 -21.34 -8.08 -10.54
C GLY A 266 -20.61 -9.36 -10.07
N GLU A 267 -20.93 -9.87 -8.88
CA GLU A 267 -20.37 -11.12 -8.37
C GLU A 267 -20.85 -12.40 -9.09
N ASP A 268 -21.97 -12.34 -9.82
CA ASP A 268 -22.42 -13.45 -10.66
C ASP A 268 -21.62 -13.54 -11.97
N TRP A 269 -20.80 -12.53 -12.27
CA TRP A 269 -20.01 -12.42 -13.48
C TRP A 269 -18.56 -12.82 -13.19
N GLY A 270 -18.21 -14.06 -13.51
CA GLY A 270 -16.85 -14.61 -13.42
C GLY A 270 -16.78 -16.01 -14.03
N ALA A 271 -15.64 -16.35 -14.64
CA ALA A 271 -15.49 -17.55 -15.48
C ALA A 271 -15.51 -18.90 -14.74
N LEU A 272 -15.60 -18.91 -13.41
CA LEU A 272 -15.58 -20.12 -12.59
C LEU A 272 -16.53 -19.97 -11.39
N THR A 273 -17.82 -20.11 -11.66
CA THR A 273 -18.78 -20.56 -10.64
C THR A 273 -18.54 -22.06 -10.41
N VAL A 274 -17.68 -22.39 -9.44
CA VAL A 274 -17.57 -23.74 -8.87
C VAL A 274 -18.08 -23.70 -7.45
#